data_AF-A0A3E2YN36-F1
#
_entry.id   AF-A0A3E2YN36-F1
#
_cell.length_a   1.000
_cell.length_b   1.000
_cell.length_c   1.000
_cell.angle_alpha   90.00
_cell.angle_beta   90.00
_cell.angle_gamma   90.00
#
_symmetry.space_group_name_H-M   'P 1'
#
loop_
_entity.id
_entity.type
_entity.pdbx_description
1 polymer ?
#
loop_
_entity_poly.entity_id
_entity_poly.type
_entity_poly.pdbx_seq_one_letter_code
_entity_poly.pdbx_strand_id
1 'polypeptide(L)'
;MSGTRRARPAPATSAASAAIASSPWILVSVGVIVMVVLLLVALGTYRSRGPAGGALPGPDVTVPLPTSPPTASRAATGPPAPVPPGRSPRSTPSPGPTRPAASTGGPTPTGAGTSASPPAPLASTPVDPPALTGAYRVLSTYDDAFIGEVLVRNVSRSDQGWAVRLTFPGARLVAVWVAGAPEARTSRSGDTWTFTGGGALPPDGVVPLRFHFEQTPATRPTTCTVDGVGCSGVG
;
A
#
# COMPACT_ATOMS: atom_id res chain seq x y z
N MET A 1 -29.33 -53.85 35.83
CA MET A 1 -29.66 -53.52 34.43
C MET A 1 -30.01 -52.03 34.36
N SER A 2 -29.43 -51.34 33.38
CA SER A 2 -29.86 -50.11 32.65
C SER A 2 -31.02 -49.29 33.25
N GLY A 3 -30.97 -47.97 33.38
CA GLY A 3 -30.51 -46.97 32.41
C GLY A 3 -31.69 -46.07 31.98
N THR A 4 -31.54 -44.77 32.21
CA THR A 4 -32.15 -43.58 31.54
C THR A 4 -33.66 -43.30 31.58
N ARG A 5 -34.02 -42.09 32.05
CA ARG A 5 -34.44 -40.97 31.17
C ARG A 5 -34.40 -39.61 31.89
N ARG A 6 -33.80 -38.63 31.20
CA ARG A 6 -33.80 -37.19 31.53
C ARG A 6 -35.19 -36.59 31.29
N ALA A 7 -35.54 -35.58 32.10
CA ALA A 7 -36.26 -34.40 31.64
C ALA A 7 -35.82 -33.20 32.49
N ARG A 8 -35.04 -32.29 31.89
CA ARG A 8 -34.65 -31.00 32.45
C ARG A 8 -35.58 -29.95 31.82
N PRO A 9 -36.35 -29.17 32.57
CA PRO A 9 -37.00 -27.98 32.03
C PRO A 9 -35.93 -26.91 31.73
N ALA A 10 -36.00 -26.35 30.53
CA ALA A 10 -35.13 -25.25 30.10
C ALA A 10 -35.47 -23.95 30.84
N PRO A 11 -34.49 -23.10 31.19
CA PRO A 11 -34.74 -21.68 31.34
C PRO A 11 -34.71 -21.02 29.96
N ALA A 12 -35.90 -20.74 29.43
CA ALA A 12 -36.09 -19.75 28.39
C ALA A 12 -35.69 -18.37 28.95
N THR A 13 -34.53 -17.86 28.56
CA THR A 13 -34.17 -16.44 28.70
C THR A 13 -33.50 -15.92 27.43
N SER A 14 -34.07 -16.28 26.28
CA SER A 14 -33.84 -15.62 24.98
C SER A 14 -34.67 -14.34 24.86
N ALA A 15 -34.64 -13.47 25.89
CA ALA A 15 -35.46 -12.25 25.95
C ALA A 15 -34.76 -11.06 26.63
N ALA A 16 -33.43 -11.04 26.66
CA ALA A 16 -32.66 -9.91 27.21
C ALA A 16 -32.21 -8.89 26.15
N SER A 17 -32.87 -8.82 24.99
CA SER A 17 -32.51 -7.91 23.89
C SER A 17 -33.55 -6.83 23.60
N ALA A 18 -34.58 -6.67 24.43
CA ALA A 18 -35.66 -5.71 24.17
C ALA A 18 -36.10 -4.98 25.44
N ALA A 19 -35.15 -4.40 26.16
CA ALA A 19 -35.44 -3.43 27.21
C ALA A 19 -34.25 -2.49 27.42
N ILE A 20 -33.72 -1.91 26.34
CA ILE A 20 -33.02 -0.62 26.49
C ILE A 20 -34.13 0.42 26.66
N ALA A 21 -34.77 0.36 27.82
CA ALA A 21 -35.50 1.47 28.37
C ALA A 21 -34.55 2.67 28.28
N SER A 22 -35.02 3.72 27.63
CA SER A 22 -34.38 5.03 27.57
C SER A 22 -34.19 5.54 29.00
N SER A 23 -33.15 5.05 29.68
CA SER A 23 -32.75 5.54 30.98
C SER A 23 -32.26 6.95 30.72
N PRO A 24 -32.92 8.00 31.25
CA PRO A 24 -32.59 9.40 30.97
C PRO A 24 -31.09 9.68 31.20
N TRP A 25 -30.49 8.96 32.14
CA TRP A 25 -29.07 9.00 32.48
C TRP A 25 -28.13 8.58 31.35
N ILE A 26 -28.55 7.67 30.46
CA ILE A 26 -27.75 7.25 29.30
C ILE A 26 -27.68 8.40 28.30
N LEU A 27 -28.81 9.05 28.00
CA LEU A 27 -28.84 10.20 27.09
C LEU A 27 -28.03 11.38 27.66
N VAL A 28 -28.11 11.62 28.97
CA VAL A 28 -27.28 12.62 29.66
C VAL A 28 -25.79 12.25 29.57
N SER A 29 -25.43 10.99 29.83
CA SER A 29 -24.04 10.52 29.77
C SER A 29 -23.48 10.64 28.36
N VAL A 30 -24.23 10.21 27.35
CA VAL A 30 -23.86 10.36 25.94
C VAL A 30 -23.71 11.83 25.57
N GLY A 31 -24.65 12.69 25.99
CA GLY A 31 -24.58 14.13 25.76
C GLY A 31 -23.34 14.78 26.40
N VAL A 32 -23.03 14.43 27.64
CA VAL A 32 -21.83 14.93 28.35
C VAL A 32 -20.56 14.46 27.67
N ILE A 33 -20.47 13.19 27.26
CA ILE A 33 -19.30 12.66 26.54
C ILE A 33 -19.11 13.41 25.22
N VAL A 34 -20.18 13.60 24.44
CA VAL A 34 -20.13 14.37 23.19
C VAL A 34 -19.71 15.81 23.46
N MET A 35 -20.26 16.47 24.49
CA MET A 35 -19.90 17.84 24.85
C MET A 35 -18.42 17.97 25.23
N VAL A 36 -17.88 17.03 26.01
CA VAL A 36 -16.46 17.00 26.41
C VAL A 36 -15.56 16.76 25.21
N VAL A 37 -15.89 15.81 24.34
CA VAL A 37 -15.12 15.52 23.12
C VAL A 37 -15.11 16.75 22.20
N LEU A 38 -16.26 17.38 21.97
CA LEU A 38 -16.34 18.61 21.19
C LEU A 38 -15.54 19.75 21.82
N LEU A 39 -15.54 19.89 23.14
CA LEU A 39 -14.73 20.88 23.85
C LEU A 39 -13.23 20.63 23.64
N LEU A 40 -12.77 19.36 23.73
CA LEU A 40 -11.37 19.00 23.50
C LEU A 40 -10.95 19.25 22.05
N VAL A 41 -11.82 18.94 21.07
CA VAL A 41 -11.58 19.24 19.65
C VAL A 41 -11.56 20.76 19.42
N ALA A 42 -12.46 21.51 20.06
CA ALA A 42 -12.47 22.97 19.99
C ALA A 42 -11.19 23.57 20.59
N LEU A 43 -10.75 23.10 21.77
CA LEU A 43 -9.49 23.51 22.40
C LEU A 43 -8.27 23.13 21.56
N GLY A 44 -8.27 21.93 20.98
CA GLY A 44 -7.21 21.46 20.07
C GLY A 44 -7.12 22.33 18.82
N THR A 45 -8.25 22.57 18.16
CA THR A 45 -8.32 23.42 16.95
C THR A 45 -8.04 24.89 17.25
N TYR A 46 -8.39 25.41 18.43
CA TYR A 46 -8.03 26.76 18.88
C TYR A 46 -6.54 26.87 19.19
N ARG A 47 -5.93 25.88 19.85
CA ARG A 47 -4.47 25.86 20.07
C ARG A 47 -3.70 25.66 18.76
N SER A 48 -4.30 25.00 17.77
CA SER A 48 -3.76 24.97 16.41
C SER A 48 -3.97 26.29 15.64
N ARG A 49 -4.81 27.21 16.12
CA ARG A 49 -5.12 28.50 15.49
C ARG A 49 -4.93 29.73 16.41
N GLY A 50 -3.88 29.74 17.24
CA GLY A 50 -3.31 31.03 17.67
C GLY A 50 -2.24 30.96 18.77
N PRO A 51 -1.42 32.02 18.96
CA PRO A 51 -1.17 33.18 18.09
C PRO A 51 0.26 33.21 17.53
N ALA A 52 0.42 33.54 16.25
CA ALA A 52 1.62 34.24 15.79
C ALA A 52 1.56 35.66 16.38
N GLY A 53 1.96 35.80 17.64
CA GLY A 53 1.91 37.05 18.39
C GLY A 53 3.30 37.37 18.92
N GLY A 54 4.04 38.19 18.16
CA GLY A 54 5.35 38.66 18.59
C GLY A 54 6.15 39.45 17.54
N ALA A 55 5.52 40.31 16.74
CA ALA A 55 6.24 41.39 16.06
C ALA A 55 5.37 42.65 16.07
N LEU A 56 5.84 43.64 16.83
CA LEU A 56 5.24 44.95 17.08
C LEU A 56 5.03 45.77 15.78
N PRO A 57 4.09 46.73 15.77
CA PRO A 57 3.91 47.65 14.64
C PRO A 57 5.03 48.69 14.64
N GLY A 58 5.90 48.63 13.63
CA GLY A 58 6.87 49.67 13.30
C GLY A 58 6.38 50.50 12.10
N PRO A 59 6.52 51.84 12.14
CA PRO A 59 5.82 52.77 11.24
C PRO A 59 6.46 52.86 9.84
N ASP A 60 5.62 53.32 8.90
CA ASP A 60 5.97 53.93 7.62
C ASP A 60 6.87 53.15 6.66
N VAL A 61 6.23 52.38 5.77
CA VAL A 61 6.70 52.30 4.38
C VAL A 61 5.49 52.37 3.45
N THR A 62 5.18 53.59 3.03
CA THR A 62 4.31 53.89 1.89
C THR A 62 4.98 53.34 0.63
N VAL A 63 4.51 52.21 0.10
CA VAL A 63 4.87 51.76 -1.26
C VAL A 63 3.57 51.60 -2.05
N PRO A 64 3.45 52.30 -3.20
CA PRO A 64 2.21 52.41 -3.94
C PRO A 64 1.82 51.07 -4.59
N LEU A 65 0.52 50.77 -4.52
CA LEU A 65 -0.14 49.73 -5.31
C LEU A 65 0.19 49.90 -6.80
N PRO A 66 0.71 48.88 -7.50
CA PRO A 66 0.45 48.73 -8.91
C PRO A 66 -0.95 48.13 -9.08
N THR A 67 -1.86 48.99 -9.56
CA THR A 67 -3.16 48.68 -10.15
C THR A 67 -3.15 47.37 -10.94
N SER A 68 -3.97 46.40 -10.52
CA SER A 68 -4.38 45.30 -11.40
C SER A 68 -5.45 45.80 -12.37
N PRO A 69 -5.27 45.70 -13.69
CA PRO A 69 -6.36 45.94 -14.63
C PRO A 69 -7.37 44.78 -14.58
N PRO A 70 -8.69 45.03 -14.49
CA PRO A 70 -9.68 44.00 -14.69
C PRO A 70 -9.85 43.75 -16.19
N THR A 71 -9.14 42.75 -16.73
CA THR A 71 -9.36 42.33 -18.12
C THR A 71 -10.26 41.10 -18.16
N ALA A 72 -11.53 41.40 -18.41
CA ALA A 72 -12.52 40.65 -19.19
C ALA A 72 -12.74 39.15 -18.86
N SER A 73 -13.86 38.89 -18.18
CA SER A 73 -14.70 37.74 -18.49
C SER A 73 -15.00 37.70 -19.99
N ARG A 74 -14.50 36.69 -20.69
CA ARG A 74 -15.18 36.16 -21.87
C ARG A 74 -15.93 34.90 -21.46
N ALA A 75 -17.24 35.06 -21.36
CA ALA A 75 -18.19 33.97 -21.42
C ALA A 75 -18.20 33.35 -22.83
N ALA A 76 -18.65 32.09 -22.86
CA ALA A 76 -19.18 31.33 -23.99
C ALA A 76 -18.17 30.80 -25.03
N THR A 77 -17.91 29.48 -24.97
CA THR A 77 -18.52 28.52 -25.92
C THR A 77 -18.50 27.13 -25.28
N GLY A 78 -19.66 26.47 -25.27
CA GLY A 78 -19.88 25.15 -24.68
C GLY A 78 -19.23 23.99 -25.44
N PRO A 79 -19.36 22.77 -24.89
CA PRO A 79 -18.57 21.61 -25.27
C PRO A 79 -19.12 20.88 -26.51
N PRO A 80 -18.26 20.21 -27.30
CA PRO A 80 -18.69 19.04 -28.06
C PRO A 80 -18.13 17.75 -27.44
N ALA A 81 -19.05 16.91 -26.95
CA ALA A 81 -18.89 15.46 -26.87
C ALA A 81 -19.96 14.84 -27.80
N PRO A 82 -19.98 13.53 -28.08
CA PRO A 82 -18.93 12.54 -28.28
C PRO A 82 -19.04 11.89 -29.69
N VAL A 83 -18.02 11.15 -30.16
CA VAL A 83 -18.18 10.25 -31.33
C VAL A 83 -17.43 8.92 -31.10
N PRO A 84 -18.15 7.80 -30.94
CA PRO A 84 -17.81 6.49 -31.52
C PRO A 84 -18.90 6.09 -32.56
N PRO A 85 -18.81 5.02 -33.39
CA PRO A 85 -17.96 3.82 -33.31
C PRO A 85 -17.36 3.34 -34.66
N GLY A 86 -16.53 2.28 -34.63
CA GLY A 86 -16.13 1.53 -35.83
C GLY A 86 -15.66 0.12 -35.49
N ARG A 87 -16.62 -0.81 -35.40
CA ARG A 87 -16.43 -2.23 -35.09
C ARG A 87 -15.94 -3.01 -36.32
N SER A 88 -15.11 -4.03 -36.08
CA SER A 88 -14.75 -5.14 -36.99
C SER A 88 -15.99 -5.82 -37.61
N PRO A 89 -15.84 -6.68 -38.64
CA PRO A 89 -15.75 -8.12 -38.32
C PRO A 89 -15.02 -9.03 -39.35
N ARG A 90 -14.81 -10.29 -38.91
CA ARG A 90 -14.95 -11.55 -39.69
C ARG A 90 -13.68 -12.01 -40.46
N SER A 91 -13.13 -13.23 -40.34
CA SER A 91 -13.70 -14.58 -40.09
C SER A 91 -12.65 -15.57 -39.52
N THR A 92 -13.07 -16.41 -38.57
CA THR A 92 -12.65 -17.81 -38.33
C THR A 92 -13.30 -18.76 -39.39
N PRO A 93 -12.86 -20.02 -39.68
CA PRO A 93 -12.68 -21.12 -38.70
C PRO A 93 -11.63 -22.25 -39.01
N SER A 94 -11.48 -23.14 -38.01
CA SER A 94 -10.80 -24.46 -37.84
C SER A 94 -11.20 -25.55 -38.89
N PRO A 95 -10.87 -26.88 -38.81
CA PRO A 95 -9.94 -27.70 -37.97
C PRO A 95 -9.11 -28.78 -38.76
N GLY A 96 -8.26 -29.60 -38.08
CA GLY A 96 -7.74 -30.85 -38.68
C GLY A 96 -6.58 -31.56 -37.96
N PRO A 97 -6.70 -32.84 -37.53
CA PRO A 97 -5.80 -33.53 -36.59
C PRO A 97 -4.84 -34.55 -37.26
N THR A 98 -3.66 -34.84 -36.67
CA THR A 98 -3.02 -36.18 -36.82
C THR A 98 -2.00 -36.50 -35.70
N ARG A 99 -2.32 -37.54 -34.93
CA ARG A 99 -1.44 -38.51 -34.24
C ARG A 99 -1.89 -39.89 -34.80
N PRO A 100 -1.14 -41.04 -34.86
CA PRO A 100 0.08 -41.52 -34.17
C PRO A 100 1.16 -42.01 -35.19
N ALA A 101 2.30 -42.65 -34.92
CA ALA A 101 2.68 -43.65 -33.91
C ALA A 101 4.21 -43.82 -33.77
N ALA A 102 4.57 -44.61 -32.76
CA ALA A 102 5.89 -45.01 -32.27
C ALA A 102 6.89 -45.57 -33.31
N SER A 103 8.19 -45.42 -32.99
CA SER A 103 9.20 -46.45 -33.28
C SER A 103 10.35 -46.36 -32.28
N THR A 104 10.58 -47.50 -31.63
CA THR A 104 11.57 -47.86 -30.62
C THR A 104 13.00 -47.88 -31.19
N GLY A 105 14.01 -47.52 -30.38
CA GLY A 105 15.40 -47.87 -30.66
C GLY A 105 16.45 -47.15 -29.81
N GLY A 106 16.74 -47.66 -28.60
CA GLY A 106 18.14 -47.70 -28.13
C GLY A 106 18.82 -48.97 -28.69
N PRO A 107 20.17 -49.12 -28.68
CA PRO A 107 21.00 -48.79 -27.51
C PRO A 107 22.47 -48.31 -27.77
N THR A 108 23.06 -47.75 -26.70
CA THR A 108 24.47 -47.82 -26.23
C THR A 108 25.66 -47.15 -26.98
N PRO A 109 26.75 -46.81 -26.24
CA PRO A 109 27.69 -45.73 -26.55
C PRO A 109 29.02 -46.20 -27.15
N THR A 110 29.70 -45.29 -27.87
CA THR A 110 31.14 -45.40 -28.16
C THR A 110 31.77 -44.01 -28.17
N GLY A 111 32.77 -43.79 -27.32
CA GLY A 111 33.53 -42.55 -27.26
C GLY A 111 34.60 -42.47 -28.35
N ALA A 112 34.93 -41.24 -28.75
CA ALA A 112 36.23 -40.85 -29.27
C ALA A 112 36.35 -39.33 -29.14
N GLY A 113 37.41 -38.88 -28.48
CA GLY A 113 37.60 -37.50 -28.05
C GLY A 113 37.86 -36.51 -29.18
N THR A 114 37.47 -35.26 -28.94
CA THR A 114 38.09 -34.08 -29.56
C THR A 114 38.02 -32.95 -28.53
N SER A 115 39.17 -32.33 -28.31
CA SER A 115 39.47 -31.32 -27.28
C SER A 115 38.39 -30.26 -27.12
N ALA A 116 37.80 -30.19 -25.93
CA ALA A 116 36.92 -29.10 -25.53
C ALA A 116 37.75 -27.84 -25.30
N SER A 117 37.58 -26.85 -26.18
CA SER A 117 38.06 -25.49 -25.95
C SER A 117 37.44 -24.94 -24.66
N PRO A 118 38.17 -24.17 -23.83
CA PRO A 118 37.59 -23.53 -22.65
C PRO A 118 36.36 -22.69 -23.04
N PRO A 119 35.25 -22.75 -22.28
CA PRO A 119 34.09 -21.91 -22.57
C PRO A 119 34.52 -20.45 -22.52
N ALA A 120 34.26 -19.72 -23.61
CA ALA A 120 34.49 -18.29 -23.67
C ALA A 120 33.72 -17.61 -22.52
N PRO A 121 34.32 -16.61 -21.83
CA PRO A 121 33.62 -15.89 -20.78
C PRO A 121 32.39 -15.21 -21.37
N LEU A 122 31.20 -15.59 -20.87
CA LEU A 122 29.94 -14.92 -21.18
C LEU A 122 30.13 -13.43 -20.85
N ALA A 123 30.08 -12.59 -21.88
CA ALA A 123 30.11 -11.15 -21.71
C ALA A 123 28.91 -10.75 -20.83
N SER A 124 29.19 -10.22 -19.64
CA SER A 124 28.18 -9.68 -18.75
C SER A 124 27.46 -8.54 -19.47
N THR A 125 26.18 -8.74 -19.78
CA THR A 125 25.33 -7.66 -20.30
C THR A 125 25.26 -6.53 -19.26
N PRO A 126 25.34 -5.25 -19.68
CA PRO A 126 25.13 -4.14 -18.76
C PRO A 126 23.79 -4.28 -18.05
N VAL A 127 23.79 -4.22 -16.72
CA VAL A 127 22.57 -4.18 -15.92
C VAL A 127 21.98 -2.78 -16.07
N ASP A 128 20.78 -2.68 -16.65
CA ASP A 128 20.05 -1.42 -16.71
C ASP A 128 19.86 -0.86 -15.29
N PRO A 129 19.94 0.48 -15.12
CA PRO A 129 19.71 1.08 -13.81
C PRO A 129 18.29 0.76 -13.32
N PRO A 130 18.11 0.56 -12.00
CA PRO A 130 16.82 0.20 -11.46
C PRO A 130 15.79 1.32 -11.67
N ALA A 131 14.59 0.97 -12.13
CA ALA A 131 13.50 1.93 -12.34
C ALA A 131 12.92 2.47 -11.02
N LEU A 132 12.95 1.66 -9.97
CA LEU A 132 12.50 2.01 -8.62
C LEU A 132 13.65 1.96 -7.61
N THR A 133 13.54 2.80 -6.60
CA THR A 133 14.44 2.81 -5.43
C THR A 133 13.63 2.76 -4.14
N GLY A 134 14.24 2.22 -3.09
CA GLY A 134 13.66 2.14 -1.75
C GLY A 134 14.57 2.75 -0.68
N ALA A 135 13.97 3.45 0.27
CA ALA A 135 14.66 3.89 1.49
C ALA A 135 13.87 3.46 2.72
N TYR A 136 14.48 2.62 3.55
CA TYR A 136 13.92 2.16 4.80
C TYR A 136 14.24 3.13 5.94
N ARG A 137 13.26 3.41 6.80
CA ARG A 137 13.48 4.08 8.07
C ARG A 137 12.47 3.64 9.12
N VAL A 138 12.85 3.79 10.38
CA VAL A 138 11.96 3.64 11.54
C VAL A 138 11.39 5.01 11.89
N LEU A 139 10.08 5.11 12.03
CA LEU A 139 9.39 6.35 12.40
C LEU A 139 9.15 6.46 13.90
N SER A 140 8.82 5.35 14.55
CA SER A 140 8.56 5.30 15.99
C SER A 140 8.81 3.90 16.52
N THR A 141 9.27 3.81 17.76
CA THR A 141 9.54 2.55 18.46
C THR A 141 8.77 2.52 19.77
N TYR A 142 8.34 1.32 20.14
CA TYR A 142 7.69 0.95 21.39
C TYR A 142 8.39 -0.30 21.92
N ASP A 143 7.98 -0.84 23.08
CA ASP A 143 8.72 -1.92 23.75
C ASP A 143 8.98 -3.14 22.85
N ASP A 144 7.93 -3.73 22.26
CA ASP A 144 8.02 -4.88 21.33
C ASP A 144 7.33 -4.59 19.99
N ALA A 145 7.31 -3.31 19.61
CA ALA A 145 6.61 -2.85 18.41
C ALA A 145 7.28 -1.62 17.80
N PHE A 146 7.06 -1.40 16.51
CA PHE A 146 7.54 -0.19 15.85
C PHE A 146 6.72 0.14 14.60
N ILE A 147 6.73 1.42 14.23
CA ILE A 147 6.21 1.88 12.94
C ILE A 147 7.41 2.12 12.03
N GLY A 148 7.46 1.37 10.94
CA GLY A 148 8.46 1.53 9.88
C GLY A 148 7.87 2.19 8.64
N GLU A 149 8.76 2.72 7.81
CA GLU A 149 8.44 3.27 6.51
C GLU A 149 9.45 2.80 5.47
N VAL A 150 8.95 2.43 4.29
CA VAL A 150 9.75 2.33 3.08
C VAL A 150 9.28 3.41 2.11
N LEU A 151 10.15 4.36 1.82
CA LEU A 151 9.90 5.37 0.80
C LEU A 151 10.26 4.78 -0.56
N VAL A 152 9.25 4.53 -1.39
CA VAL A 152 9.41 4.04 -2.76
C VAL A 152 9.46 5.23 -3.70
N ARG A 153 10.49 5.31 -4.54
CA ARG A 153 10.64 6.37 -5.54
C ARG A 153 10.82 5.77 -6.92
N ASN A 154 10.02 6.25 -7.88
CA ASN A 154 10.22 5.97 -9.28
C ASN A 154 11.24 6.96 -9.86
N VAL A 155 12.38 6.45 -10.30
CA VAL A 155 13.47 7.25 -10.91
C VAL A 155 13.48 7.11 -12.44
N SER A 156 12.55 6.35 -12.99
CA SER A 156 12.38 6.19 -14.43
C SER A 156 11.52 7.33 -15.02
N ARG A 157 11.41 7.33 -16.35
CA ARG A 157 10.60 8.29 -17.12
C ARG A 157 9.20 7.79 -17.46
N SER A 158 8.79 6.64 -16.94
CA SER A 158 7.47 6.04 -17.18
C SER A 158 6.77 5.67 -15.88
N ASP A 159 5.46 5.46 -15.94
CA ASP A 159 4.69 4.94 -14.82
C ASP A 159 5.18 3.53 -14.45
N GLN A 160 5.44 3.28 -13.16
CA GLN A 160 5.94 1.99 -12.67
C GLN A 160 4.98 1.40 -11.64
N GLY A 161 4.56 0.16 -11.85
CA GLY A 161 4.05 -0.65 -10.73
C GLY A 161 5.15 -0.83 -9.69
N TRP A 162 4.79 -1.12 -8.44
CA TRP A 162 5.79 -1.30 -7.39
C TRP A 162 5.39 -2.40 -6.41
N ALA A 163 6.37 -3.15 -5.95
CA ALA A 163 6.24 -4.12 -4.87
C ALA A 163 7.40 -4.00 -3.88
N VAL A 164 7.07 -3.88 -2.60
CA VAL A 164 8.05 -3.90 -1.50
C VAL A 164 8.04 -5.27 -0.84
N ARG A 165 9.21 -5.86 -0.64
CA ARG A 165 9.37 -7.13 0.07
C ARG A 165 10.22 -6.91 1.33
N LEU A 166 9.67 -7.28 2.48
CA LEU A 166 10.29 -7.10 3.80
C LEU A 166 10.31 -8.42 4.56
N THR A 167 11.44 -8.75 5.19
CA THR A 167 11.54 -9.94 6.06
C THR A 167 11.87 -9.53 7.49
N PHE A 168 11.00 -9.89 8.42
CA PHE A 168 11.14 -9.70 9.86
C PHE A 168 10.81 -11.02 10.57
N PRO A 169 11.83 -11.82 10.94
CA PRO A 169 11.60 -13.09 11.63
C PRO A 169 10.77 -12.91 12.90
N GLY A 170 9.72 -13.72 13.04
CA GLY A 170 8.88 -13.74 14.25
C GLY A 170 7.96 -12.53 14.46
N ALA A 171 8.04 -11.49 13.61
CA ALA A 171 7.21 -10.31 13.76
C ALA A 171 5.74 -10.57 13.32
N ARG A 172 4.84 -9.75 13.87
CA ARG A 172 3.42 -9.74 13.52
C ARG A 172 3.04 -8.40 12.92
N LEU A 173 2.58 -8.41 11.66
CA LEU A 173 2.04 -7.22 11.01
C LEU A 173 0.65 -6.90 11.58
N VAL A 174 0.47 -5.68 12.08
CA VAL A 174 -0.79 -5.20 12.68
C VAL A 174 -1.53 -4.28 11.72
N ALA A 175 -0.80 -3.38 11.08
CA ALA A 175 -1.35 -2.41 10.14
C ALA A 175 -0.36 -2.11 9.04
N VAL A 176 -0.89 -1.75 7.88
CA VAL A 176 -0.15 -1.24 6.73
C VAL A 176 -0.98 -0.16 6.07
N TRP A 177 -0.35 0.91 5.63
CA TRP A 177 -1.02 1.96 4.89
C TRP A 177 -0.04 2.68 3.95
N VAL A 178 -0.61 3.25 2.90
CA VAL A 178 0.13 4.02 1.91
C VAL A 178 -0.29 5.47 2.08
N ALA A 179 0.65 6.36 2.41
CA ALA A 179 0.26 7.75 2.64
C ALA A 179 0.09 8.49 1.31
N GLY A 180 -1.11 9.06 1.09
CA GLY A 180 -1.39 9.90 -0.08
C GLY A 180 -1.56 9.16 -1.40
N ALA A 181 -1.75 7.84 -1.40
CA ALA A 181 -1.94 7.04 -2.61
C ALA A 181 -2.89 5.85 -2.34
N PRO A 182 -3.36 5.14 -3.39
CA PRO A 182 -4.18 3.93 -3.21
C PRO A 182 -3.50 2.89 -2.32
N GLU A 183 -4.31 2.20 -1.52
CA GLU A 183 -3.80 1.18 -0.60
C GLU A 183 -3.06 0.05 -1.33
N ALA A 184 -2.04 -0.49 -0.65
CA ALA A 184 -1.30 -1.63 -1.15
C ALA A 184 -1.99 -2.94 -0.78
N ARG A 185 -1.95 -3.91 -1.69
CA ARG A 185 -2.31 -5.29 -1.39
C ARG A 185 -1.17 -5.94 -0.62
N THR A 186 -1.51 -6.71 0.41
CA THR A 186 -0.51 -7.37 1.27
C THR A 186 -0.62 -8.87 1.16
N SER A 187 0.53 -9.54 1.10
CA SER A 187 0.66 -10.99 1.14
C SER A 187 1.82 -11.38 2.04
N ARG A 188 1.79 -12.61 2.57
CA ARG A 188 2.83 -13.15 3.46
C ARG A 188 3.24 -14.55 3.01
N SER A 189 4.53 -14.81 3.06
CA SER A 189 5.13 -16.15 2.90
C SER A 189 6.21 -16.32 3.96
N GLY A 190 5.99 -17.20 4.95
CA GLY A 190 6.85 -17.32 6.12
C GLY A 190 6.99 -15.99 6.86
N ASP A 191 8.22 -15.55 7.10
CA ASP A 191 8.55 -14.26 7.73
C ASP A 191 8.71 -13.11 6.74
N THR A 192 8.31 -13.31 5.48
CA THR A 192 8.39 -12.29 4.45
C THR A 192 7.02 -11.76 4.08
N TRP A 193 6.88 -10.43 4.13
CA TRP A 193 5.71 -9.69 3.65
C TRP A 193 6.01 -9.06 2.31
N THR A 194 5.06 -9.16 1.39
CA THR A 194 5.10 -8.49 0.10
C THR A 194 3.92 -7.53 0.00
N PHE A 195 4.22 -6.26 -0.22
CA PHE A 195 3.27 -5.16 -0.37
C PHE A 195 3.27 -4.70 -1.82
N THR A 196 2.18 -4.91 -2.55
CA THR A 196 2.05 -4.54 -3.95
C THR A 196 1.16 -3.31 -4.06
N GLY A 197 1.65 -2.25 -4.71
CA GLY A 197 0.91 -1.00 -4.89
C GLY A 197 -0.47 -1.19 -5.51
N GLY A 198 -1.43 -0.39 -5.06
CA GLY A 198 -2.78 -0.32 -5.63
C GLY A 198 -2.85 0.43 -6.97
N GLY A 199 -1.78 1.12 -7.36
CA GLY A 199 -1.65 1.85 -8.62
C GLY A 199 -0.18 2.06 -8.98
N ALA A 200 0.07 2.44 -10.23
CA ALA A 200 1.40 2.77 -10.69
C ALA A 200 1.86 4.12 -10.13
N LEU A 201 3.16 4.23 -9.86
CA LEU A 201 3.83 5.48 -9.49
C LEU A 201 4.20 6.23 -10.77
N PRO A 202 3.83 7.52 -10.92
CA PRO A 202 4.25 8.32 -12.06
C PRO A 202 5.78 8.55 -12.07
N PRO A 203 6.36 9.04 -13.18
CA PRO A 203 7.75 9.45 -13.25
C PRO A 203 8.11 10.41 -12.11
N ASP A 204 9.28 10.22 -11.50
CA ASP A 204 9.76 10.98 -10.34
C ASP A 204 8.84 10.91 -9.10
N GLY A 205 7.79 10.08 -9.16
CA GLY A 205 6.81 9.87 -8.12
C GLY A 205 7.40 9.21 -6.88
N VAL A 206 6.82 9.53 -5.73
CA VAL A 206 7.25 9.02 -4.43
C VAL A 206 6.04 8.60 -3.64
N VAL A 207 6.12 7.43 -3.02
CA VAL A 207 5.09 6.96 -2.10
C VAL A 207 5.69 6.39 -0.82
N PRO A 208 5.26 6.87 0.35
CA PRO A 208 5.61 6.27 1.63
C PRO A 208 4.69 5.08 1.94
N LEU A 209 5.25 3.88 1.94
CA LEU A 209 4.61 2.69 2.49
C LEU A 209 4.95 2.60 3.98
N ARG A 210 3.93 2.64 4.84
CA ARG A 210 4.10 2.52 6.30
C ARG A 210 3.49 1.23 6.81
N PHE A 211 4.08 0.70 7.86
CA PHE A 211 3.63 -0.53 8.50
C PHE A 211 3.91 -0.49 9.99
N HIS A 212 3.07 -1.20 10.73
CA HIS A 212 3.20 -1.41 12.17
C HIS A 212 3.45 -2.89 12.43
N PHE A 213 4.62 -3.20 12.98
CA PHE A 213 4.97 -4.54 13.46
C PHE A 213 4.96 -4.59 14.98
N GLU A 214 4.49 -5.70 15.52
CA GLU A 214 4.55 -6.07 16.94
C GLU A 214 5.26 -7.43 17.09
N GLN A 215 5.49 -7.85 18.35
CA GLN A 215 6.12 -9.12 18.72
C GLN A 215 7.56 -9.23 18.22
N THR A 216 8.27 -8.11 18.14
CA THR A 216 9.68 -8.11 17.77
C THR A 216 10.41 -6.92 18.40
N PRO A 217 11.56 -7.14 19.05
CA PRO A 217 12.46 -6.06 19.43
C PRO A 217 13.30 -5.57 18.23
N ALA A 218 13.31 -6.32 17.11
CA ALA A 218 14.09 -5.98 15.94
C ALA A 218 13.37 -4.94 15.07
N THR A 219 13.94 -3.74 15.02
CA THR A 219 13.44 -2.63 14.20
C THR A 219 14.07 -2.59 12.81
N ARG A 220 14.89 -3.59 12.45
CA ARG A 220 15.53 -3.67 11.14
C ARG A 220 15.18 -5.00 10.47
N PRO A 221 14.74 -4.99 9.19
CA PRO A 221 14.46 -6.21 8.48
C PRO A 221 15.76 -6.91 8.10
N THR A 222 15.73 -8.25 8.00
CA THR A 222 16.84 -9.02 7.44
C THR A 222 16.95 -8.82 5.93
N THR A 223 15.85 -8.51 5.26
CA THR A 223 15.80 -8.16 3.83
C THR A 223 14.79 -7.05 3.58
N CYS A 224 15.17 -6.05 2.78
CA CYS A 224 14.25 -5.05 2.24
C CYS A 224 14.54 -4.87 0.75
N THR A 225 13.55 -5.08 -0.10
CA THR A 225 13.67 -4.80 -1.53
C THR A 225 12.43 -4.09 -2.08
N VAL A 226 12.65 -3.32 -3.15
CA VAL A 226 11.62 -2.70 -3.99
C VAL A 226 11.82 -3.21 -5.41
N ASP A 227 10.89 -3.99 -5.95
CA ASP A 227 11.01 -4.69 -7.24
C ASP A 227 12.35 -5.43 -7.42
N GLY A 228 12.81 -6.07 -6.34
CA GLY A 228 14.07 -6.82 -6.30
C GLY A 228 15.32 -5.98 -6.00
N VAL A 229 15.21 -4.65 -6.00
CA VAL A 229 16.31 -3.73 -5.69
C VAL A 229 16.40 -3.52 -4.18
N GLY A 230 17.59 -3.67 -3.60
CA GLY A 230 17.80 -3.47 -2.16
C GLY A 230 17.41 -2.06 -1.69
N CYS A 231 16.74 -1.97 -0.54
CA CYS A 231 16.49 -0.68 0.08
C CYS A 231 17.78 -0.12 0.67
N SER A 232 17.91 1.20 0.68
CA SER A 232 18.88 1.91 1.51
C SER A 232 18.39 2.00 2.96
N GLY A 233 19.30 2.27 3.92
CA GLY A 233 18.94 2.50 5.34
C GLY A 233 18.69 1.24 6.18
N VAL A 234 18.99 0.05 5.64
CA VAL A 234 18.79 -1.25 6.31
C VAL A 234 20.05 -1.73 7.07
N GLY A 235 21.14 -0.96 7.02
CA GLY A 235 22.47 -1.28 7.56
C GLY A 235 22.82 -0.56 8.84
#